data_AF-A0AAV7GGP0-F1
#
_entry.id   AF-A0AAV7GGP0-F1
#
_cell.length_a   1.000
_cell.length_b   1.000
_cell.length_c   1.000
_cell.angle_alpha   90.00
_cell.angle_beta   90.00
_cell.angle_gamma   90.00
#
_symmetry.space_group_name_H-M   'P 1'
#
loop_
_entity.id
_entity.type
_entity.pdbx_description
1 polymer ?
#
loop_
_entity_poly.entity_id
_entity_poly.type
_entity_poly.pdbx_seq_one_letter_code
_entity_poly.pdbx_strand_id
1 'polypeptide(L)'
;MAANGRLQNCIAVCDVSGSKYGIPMEVCVALGLLVSELSDEPWKGRVITFSQNPQLHKIEGTTIKEKTDFVRKMEWGMNTDLQKVFDRLLEVAVEWKLLPEKMIKRIFIFNDMEFDMVGGGLWETDYEVICKKFKENGYESRCQRLCFGI
;
A
#
# COMPACT_ATOMS: atom_id res chain seq x y z
N MET A 1 22.07 -1.87 -21.24
CA MET A 1 21.40 -0.63 -20.79
C MET A 1 20.75 -0.95 -19.46
N ALA A 2 21.16 -0.28 -18.39
CA ALA A 2 20.80 -0.65 -17.02
C ALA A 2 19.28 -0.61 -16.81
N ALA A 3 18.71 -1.68 -16.26
CA ALA A 3 17.34 -1.68 -15.77
C ALA A 3 17.26 -0.69 -14.61
N ASN A 4 16.81 0.54 -14.90
CA ASN A 4 16.65 1.61 -13.93
C ASN A 4 15.90 1.10 -12.69
N GLY A 5 16.44 1.34 -11.49
CA GLY A 5 15.98 0.80 -10.20
C GLY A 5 14.60 1.28 -9.73
N ARG A 6 13.59 1.25 -10.60
CA ARG A 6 12.20 1.59 -10.31
C ARG A 6 11.43 0.34 -9.90
N LEU A 7 10.58 0.50 -8.90
CA LEU A 7 9.66 -0.52 -8.43
C LEU A 7 8.42 -0.52 -9.34
N GLN A 8 8.31 -1.55 -10.19
CA GLN A 8 7.19 -1.63 -11.14
C GLN A 8 5.85 -1.77 -10.41
N ASN A 9 4.97 -0.77 -10.57
CA ASN A 9 3.61 -0.69 -10.01
C ASN A 9 3.53 -1.19 -8.56
N CYS A 10 4.29 -0.57 -7.67
CA CYS A 10 4.28 -0.92 -6.26
C CYS A 10 3.52 0.14 -5.46
N ILE A 11 2.98 -0.25 -4.31
CA ILE A 11 2.44 0.70 -3.33
C ILE A 11 2.91 0.30 -1.94
N ALA A 12 3.13 1.30 -1.09
CA ALA A 12 3.35 1.09 0.33
C ALA A 12 2.05 1.28 1.11
N VAL A 13 1.88 0.39 2.07
CA VAL A 13 0.91 0.39 3.14
C VAL A 13 1.74 0.48 4.42
N CYS A 14 1.50 1.48 5.24
CA CYS A 14 2.19 1.61 6.52
C CYS A 14 1.16 1.42 7.64
N ASP A 15 1.49 0.55 8.58
CA ASP A 15 0.78 0.37 9.83
C ASP A 15 1.61 1.02 10.95
N VAL A 16 1.02 1.99 11.61
CA VAL A 16 1.60 2.66 12.78
C VAL A 16 0.59 2.68 13.93
N SER A 17 -0.39 1.77 13.87
CA SER A 17 -1.29 1.51 14.98
C SER A 17 -0.46 1.07 16.19
N GLY A 18 -0.80 1.57 17.38
CA GLY A 18 -0.04 1.24 18.61
C GLY A 18 1.24 2.07 18.83
N SER A 19 2.15 2.12 17.86
CA SER A 19 3.42 2.86 17.96
C SER A 19 3.27 4.37 17.71
N LYS A 20 2.52 5.06 18.59
CA LYS A 20 2.13 6.48 18.36
C LYS A 20 3.31 7.44 18.16
N TYR A 21 4.53 7.11 18.59
CA TYR A 21 5.73 7.93 18.43
C TYR A 21 7.02 7.09 18.47
N GLY A 22 8.04 7.49 17.69
CA GLY A 22 9.40 6.91 17.76
C GLY A 22 9.89 6.30 16.45
N ILE A 23 10.95 5.48 16.55
CA ILE A 23 11.67 4.89 15.41
C ILE A 23 10.76 4.11 14.44
N PRO A 24 9.79 3.28 14.90
CA PRO A 24 8.93 2.52 13.98
C PRO A 24 8.13 3.40 13.01
N MET A 25 7.56 4.49 13.51
CA MET A 25 6.88 5.50 12.69
C MET A 25 7.85 6.15 11.69
N GLU A 26 9.07 6.51 12.12
CA GLU A 26 10.05 7.14 11.23
C GLU A 26 10.51 6.21 10.11
N VAL A 27 10.71 4.93 10.44
CA VAL A 27 11.05 3.87 9.47
C VAL A 27 9.90 3.65 8.50
N CYS A 28 8.66 3.52 8.98
CA CYS A 28 7.47 3.36 8.14
C CYS A 28 7.28 4.54 7.18
N VAL A 29 7.45 5.78 7.65
CA VAL A 29 7.35 6.98 6.82
C VAL A 29 8.48 7.00 5.77
N ALA A 30 9.71 6.71 6.17
CA ALA A 30 10.86 6.71 5.25
C ALA A 30 10.71 5.64 4.16
N LEU A 31 10.32 4.41 4.52
CA LEU A 31 10.12 3.32 3.58
C LEU A 31 8.88 3.56 2.69
N GLY A 32 7.80 4.10 3.25
CA GLY A 32 6.61 4.48 2.49
C GLY A 32 6.93 5.54 1.43
N LEU A 33 7.67 6.59 1.81
CA LEU A 33 8.17 7.61 0.87
C LEU A 33 9.07 7.00 -0.19
N LEU A 34 10.03 6.15 0.20
CA LEU A 34 10.94 5.50 -0.73
C LEU A 34 10.20 4.67 -1.78
N VAL A 35 9.27 3.81 -1.36
CA VAL A 35 8.45 3.01 -2.26
C VAL A 35 7.63 3.92 -3.17
N SER A 36 7.01 4.97 -2.64
CA SER A 36 6.22 5.90 -3.45
C SER A 36 7.04 6.59 -4.55
N GLU A 37 8.30 6.98 -4.27
CA GLU A 37 9.17 7.66 -5.22
C GLU A 37 9.75 6.72 -6.27
N LEU A 38 10.06 5.49 -5.87
CA LEU A 38 10.58 4.46 -6.77
C LEU A 38 9.49 3.82 -7.62
N SER A 39 8.22 3.95 -7.24
CA SER A 39 7.10 3.43 -8.01
C SER A 39 6.92 4.11 -9.37
N ASP A 40 6.39 3.35 -10.30
CA ASP A 40 6.00 3.84 -11.62
C ASP A 40 4.61 4.51 -11.61
N GLU A 41 4.36 5.39 -12.57
CA GLU A 41 3.02 5.92 -12.82
C GLU A 41 2.05 4.77 -13.16
N PRO A 42 0.82 4.78 -12.62
CA PRO A 42 0.14 5.88 -11.94
C PRO A 42 0.28 5.88 -10.40
N TRP A 43 1.08 4.99 -9.83
CA TRP A 43 1.18 4.79 -8.37
C TRP A 43 2.30 5.62 -7.73
N LYS A 44 3.16 6.21 -8.56
CA LYS A 44 4.23 7.10 -8.11
C LYS A 44 3.70 8.22 -7.23
N GLY A 45 4.43 8.50 -6.15
CA GLY A 45 4.15 9.56 -5.19
C GLY A 45 2.85 9.35 -4.43
N ARG A 46 2.35 8.11 -4.32
CA ARG A 46 1.14 7.78 -3.60
C ARG A 46 1.39 6.72 -2.54
N VAL A 47 0.60 6.79 -1.48
CA VAL A 47 0.55 5.83 -0.37
C VAL A 47 -0.90 5.57 -0.01
N ILE A 48 -1.20 4.39 0.50
CA ILE A 48 -2.54 4.04 0.98
C ILE A 48 -2.50 3.86 2.50
N THR A 49 -3.47 4.43 3.20
CA THR A 49 -3.58 4.29 4.66
C THR A 49 -4.07 2.90 5.04
N PHE A 50 -3.61 2.40 6.18
CA PHE A 50 -3.94 1.07 6.69
C PHE A 50 -4.97 1.17 7.83
N SER A 51 -6.21 1.52 7.48
CA SER A 51 -7.28 1.74 8.44
C SER A 51 -8.56 1.00 8.04
N GLN A 52 -9.58 1.04 8.91
CA GLN A 52 -10.91 0.51 8.61
C GLN A 52 -11.55 1.13 7.35
N ASN A 53 -11.09 2.33 6.95
CA ASN A 53 -11.53 3.05 5.76
C ASN A 53 -10.30 3.54 4.99
N PRO A 54 -9.60 2.66 4.26
CA PRO A 54 -8.32 2.97 3.63
C PRO A 54 -8.49 4.04 2.54
N GLN A 55 -7.56 4.99 2.50
CA GLN A 55 -7.56 6.12 1.56
C GLN A 55 -6.25 6.15 0.79
N LEU A 56 -6.34 6.32 -0.53
CA LEU A 56 -5.18 6.56 -1.37
C LEU A 56 -4.87 8.05 -1.41
N HIS A 57 -3.69 8.42 -0.93
CA HIS A 57 -3.25 9.81 -0.94
C HIS A 57 -2.07 10.01 -1.88
N LYS A 58 -2.07 11.17 -2.55
CA LYS A 58 -0.89 11.69 -3.22
C LYS A 58 -0.08 12.47 -2.20
N ILE A 59 1.20 12.13 -2.08
CA ILE A 59 2.12 12.82 -1.18
C ILE A 59 2.40 14.21 -1.76
N GLU A 60 2.14 15.23 -0.95
CA GLU A 60 2.40 16.62 -1.30
C GLU A 60 3.66 17.14 -0.60
N GLY A 61 4.32 18.10 -1.24
CA GLY A 61 5.57 18.69 -0.75
C GLY A 61 6.67 18.68 -1.80
N THR A 62 7.54 19.67 -1.73
CA THR A 62 8.71 19.85 -2.58
C THR A 62 9.96 19.28 -1.92
N THR A 63 10.10 19.48 -0.61
CA THR A 63 11.23 18.98 0.17
C THR A 63 10.94 17.62 0.80
N ILE A 64 11.99 16.85 1.10
CA ILE A 64 11.84 15.59 1.85
C ILE A 64 11.13 15.85 3.18
N LYS A 65 11.46 16.96 3.86
CA LYS A 65 10.83 17.34 5.12
C LYS A 65 9.32 17.54 4.96
N GLU A 66 8.88 18.28 3.95
CA GLU A 66 7.45 18.50 3.68
C GLU A 66 6.72 17.20 3.38
N LYS A 67 7.31 16.32 2.56
CA LYS A 67 6.74 15.01 2.24
C LYS A 67 6.66 14.10 3.46
N THR A 68 7.70 14.07 4.29
CA THR A 68 7.72 13.36 5.57
C THR A 68 6.66 13.89 6.52
N ASP A 69 6.54 15.21 6.64
CA ASP A 69 5.53 15.85 7.49
C ASP A 69 4.11 15.58 6.99
N PHE A 70 3.90 15.50 5.66
CA PHE A 70 2.62 15.09 5.08
C PHE A 70 2.25 13.67 5.51
N VAL A 71 3.15 12.71 5.29
CA VAL A 71 2.92 11.29 5.58
C VAL A 71 2.75 11.04 7.09
N ARG A 72 3.50 11.76 7.93
CA ARG A 72 3.35 11.71 9.40
C ARG A 72 2.00 12.17 9.92
N LYS A 73 1.36 13.12 9.23
CA LYS A 73 0.06 13.69 9.64
C LYS A 73 -1.14 12.90 9.14
N MET A 74 -0.91 11.84 8.36
CA MET A 74 -1.98 11.01 7.83
C MET A 74 -2.67 10.24 8.96
N GLU A 75 -3.96 10.01 8.79
CA GLU A 75 -4.72 9.19 9.72
C GLU A 75 -4.50 7.72 9.41
N TRP A 76 -3.56 7.11 10.15
CA TRP A 76 -3.17 5.72 9.92
C TRP A 76 -4.14 4.70 10.53
N GLY A 77 -5.08 5.11 11.38
CA GLY A 77 -6.06 4.20 12.00
C GLY A 77 -5.46 3.24 13.04
N MET A 78 -6.33 2.52 13.75
CA MET A 78 -5.96 1.48 14.74
C MET A 78 -6.63 0.13 14.48
N ASN A 79 -7.31 -0.02 13.35
CA ASN A 79 -8.05 -1.22 13.00
C ASN A 79 -7.80 -1.56 11.53
N THR A 80 -7.49 -2.83 11.29
CA THR A 80 -6.88 -3.30 10.07
C THR A 80 -7.85 -4.19 9.29
N ASP A 81 -8.12 -3.83 8.04
CA ASP A 81 -8.89 -4.65 7.11
C ASP A 81 -8.19 -4.69 5.76
N LEU A 82 -7.46 -5.78 5.51
CA LEU A 82 -6.70 -5.92 4.29
C LEU A 82 -7.61 -6.05 3.06
N GLN A 83 -8.76 -6.73 3.17
CA GLN A 83 -9.72 -6.82 2.06
C GLN A 83 -10.10 -5.43 1.55
N LYS A 84 -10.37 -4.50 2.48
CA LYS A 84 -10.71 -3.11 2.11
C LYS A 84 -9.58 -2.36 1.43
N VAL A 85 -8.32 -2.63 1.79
CA VAL A 85 -7.17 -2.03 1.09
C VAL A 85 -7.18 -2.48 -0.37
N PHE A 86 -7.33 -3.78 -0.62
CA PHE A 86 -7.40 -4.31 -1.98
C PHE A 86 -8.64 -3.84 -2.74
N ASP A 87 -9.80 -3.77 -2.09
CA ASP A 87 -11.03 -3.24 -2.68
C ASP A 87 -10.84 -1.78 -3.09
N ARG A 88 -10.24 -0.95 -2.24
CA ARG A 88 -9.97 0.46 -2.58
C ARG A 88 -9.00 0.60 -3.74
N LEU A 89 -7.96 -0.24 -3.78
CA LEU A 89 -7.02 -0.24 -4.91
C LEU A 89 -7.69 -0.66 -6.22
N LEU A 90 -8.60 -1.63 -6.16
CA LEU A 90 -9.39 -2.07 -7.30
C LEU A 90 -10.34 -0.98 -7.80
N GLU A 91 -11.07 -0.33 -6.88
CA GLU A 91 -11.93 0.82 -7.19
C GLU A 91 -11.14 1.91 -7.92
N VAL A 92 -10.00 2.32 -7.37
CA VAL A 92 -9.13 3.34 -8.00
C VAL A 92 -8.68 2.89 -9.40
N ALA A 93 -8.33 1.62 -9.58
CA ALA A 93 -7.89 1.12 -10.87
C ALA A 93 -9.01 1.15 -11.93
N VAL A 94 -10.24 0.81 -11.52
CA VAL A 94 -11.44 0.89 -12.37
C VAL A 94 -11.77 2.36 -12.67
N GLU A 95 -11.78 3.23 -11.66
CA GLU A 95 -12.00 4.69 -11.80
C GLU A 95 -11.01 5.31 -12.79
N TRP A 96 -9.73 4.96 -12.70
CA TRP A 96 -8.67 5.46 -13.57
C TRP A 96 -8.57 4.71 -14.91
N LYS A 97 -9.44 3.71 -15.14
CA LYS A 97 -9.45 2.86 -16.34
C LYS A 97 -8.07 2.29 -16.64
N LEU A 98 -7.40 1.79 -15.62
CA LEU A 98 -6.04 1.30 -15.75
C LEU A 98 -6.00 0.06 -16.63
N LEU A 99 -5.04 0.05 -17.56
CA LEU A 99 -4.66 -1.17 -18.27
C LEU A 99 -4.18 -2.22 -17.27
N PRO A 100 -4.43 -3.52 -17.49
CA PRO A 100 -4.00 -4.58 -16.58
C PRO A 100 -2.51 -4.56 -16.26
N GLU A 101 -1.69 -4.12 -17.22
CA GLU A 101 -0.24 -3.96 -17.09
C GLU A 101 0.19 -2.87 -16.12
N LYS A 102 -0.68 -1.88 -15.87
CA LYS A 102 -0.49 -0.77 -14.93
C LYS A 102 -1.04 -1.06 -13.55
N MET A 103 -1.73 -2.19 -13.38
CA MET A 103 -2.22 -2.59 -12.07
C MET A 103 -1.07 -2.84 -11.10
N ILE A 104 -1.33 -2.60 -9.81
CA ILE A 104 -0.36 -2.86 -8.75
C ILE A 104 0.08 -4.32 -8.84
N LYS A 105 1.39 -4.53 -8.76
CA LYS A 105 2.01 -5.86 -8.80
C LYS A 105 2.46 -6.31 -7.41
N ARG A 106 2.87 -5.35 -6.58
CA ARG A 106 3.38 -5.61 -5.22
C ARG A 106 2.87 -4.56 -4.25
N ILE A 107 2.48 -5.03 -3.08
CA ILE A 107 2.07 -4.20 -1.95
C ILE A 107 3.11 -4.45 -0.86
N PHE A 108 3.79 -3.39 -0.44
CA PHE A 108 4.71 -3.43 0.69
C PHE A 108 3.92 -3.03 1.93
N ILE A 109 3.83 -3.94 2.90
CA ILE A 109 3.22 -3.68 4.20
C ILE A 109 4.36 -3.52 5.19
N PHE A 110 4.50 -2.32 5.75
CA PHE A 110 5.40 -2.03 6.85
C PHE A 110 4.58 -1.98 8.13
N ASN A 111 4.86 -2.85 9.08
CA ASN A 111 4.20 -2.90 10.37
C ASN A 111 5.25 -3.04 11.48
N ASP A 112 4.90 -2.68 12.71
CA ASP A 112 5.82 -2.76 13.86
C ASP A 112 5.93 -4.17 14.45
N MET A 113 5.69 -5.20 13.63
CA MET A 113 5.63 -6.62 14.01
C MET A 113 4.49 -7.00 14.97
N GLU A 114 3.56 -6.09 15.31
CA GLU A 114 2.37 -6.41 16.09
C GLU A 114 1.25 -6.98 15.18
N PHE A 115 1.54 -8.09 14.49
CA PHE A 115 0.55 -8.86 13.74
C PHE A 115 -0.33 -9.72 14.68
N ASP A 116 -0.65 -9.20 15.87
CA ASP A 116 -1.58 -9.85 16.78
C ASP A 116 -2.99 -9.64 16.24
N MET A 117 -3.48 -10.67 15.53
CA MET A 117 -4.87 -10.85 15.07
C MET A 117 -5.29 -10.22 13.73
N VAL A 118 -4.41 -10.10 12.73
CA VAL A 118 -4.90 -9.99 11.34
C VAL A 118 -5.15 -11.38 10.78
N GLY A 119 -6.34 -11.91 11.08
CA GLY A 119 -6.84 -13.16 10.54
C GLY A 119 -7.13 -14.22 11.60
N GLY A 120 -8.21 -14.02 12.38
CA GLY A 120 -8.83 -15.09 13.18
C GLY A 120 -9.37 -16.27 12.35
N GLY A 121 -9.09 -16.32 11.04
CA GLY A 121 -9.35 -17.45 10.15
C GLY A 121 -8.85 -17.17 8.73
N LEU A 122 -8.10 -18.11 8.16
CA LEU A 122 -7.90 -18.34 6.72
C LEU A 122 -7.47 -17.15 5.84
N TRP A 123 -6.24 -16.66 6.05
CA TRP A 123 -5.51 -15.81 5.09
C TRP A 123 -5.62 -16.29 3.62
N GLU A 124 -5.53 -17.60 3.40
CA GLU A 124 -5.64 -18.20 2.06
C GLU A 124 -7.00 -17.89 1.41
N THR A 125 -8.09 -17.95 2.18
CA THR A 125 -9.43 -17.62 1.69
C THR A 125 -9.56 -16.14 1.34
N ASP A 126 -9.00 -15.26 2.17
CA ASP A 126 -8.99 -13.82 1.90
C ASP A 126 -8.26 -13.50 0.60
N TYR A 127 -7.08 -14.10 0.42
CA TYR A 127 -6.30 -13.91 -0.79
C TYR A 127 -7.03 -14.42 -2.04
N GLU A 128 -7.68 -15.59 -1.98
CA GLU A 128 -8.48 -16.13 -3.08
C GLU A 128 -9.65 -15.21 -3.47
N VAL A 129 -10.36 -14.65 -2.48
CA VAL A 129 -11.44 -13.68 -2.71
C VAL A 129 -10.91 -12.43 -3.43
N ILE A 130 -9.76 -11.91 -3.00
CA ILE A 130 -9.11 -10.76 -3.66
C ILE A 130 -8.77 -11.10 -5.11
N CYS A 131 -8.12 -12.24 -5.35
CA CYS A 131 -7.75 -12.64 -6.72
C CYS A 131 -9.00 -12.77 -7.61
N LYS A 132 -10.10 -13.29 -7.08
CA LYS A 132 -11.37 -13.41 -7.80
C LYS A 132 -11.95 -12.05 -8.17
N LYS A 133 -12.05 -11.11 -7.23
CA LYS A 133 -12.56 -9.73 -7.48
C LYS A 133 -11.76 -9.03 -8.59
N PHE A 134 -10.44 -9.18 -8.54
CA PHE A 134 -9.54 -8.59 -9.53
C PHE A 134 -9.73 -9.20 -10.91
N LYS A 135 -9.86 -10.53 -10.97
CA LYS A 135 -10.15 -11.25 -12.21
C LYS A 135 -11.48 -10.81 -12.83
N GLU A 136 -12.53 -10.69 -12.03
CA GLU A 136 -13.86 -10.25 -12.48
C GLU A 136 -13.86 -8.83 -13.06
N ASN A 137 -12.89 -8.00 -12.67
CA ASN A 137 -12.70 -6.64 -13.18
C ASN A 137 -11.64 -6.54 -14.31
N GLY A 138 -11.21 -7.67 -14.87
CA GLY A 138 -10.28 -7.70 -16.01
C GLY A 138 -8.79 -7.64 -15.65
N TYR A 139 -8.44 -7.79 -14.37
CA TYR A 139 -7.05 -7.79 -13.87
C TYR A 139 -6.49 -9.23 -13.70
N GLU A 140 -6.76 -10.08 -14.69
CA GLU A 140 -6.66 -11.56 -14.66
C GLU A 140 -5.31 -12.19 -14.26
N SER A 141 -4.20 -11.49 -14.38
CA SER A 141 -2.87 -12.12 -14.38
C SER A 141 -1.96 -11.77 -13.20
N ARG A 142 -2.40 -10.96 -12.24
CA ARG A 142 -1.50 -10.48 -11.16
C ARG A 142 -2.22 -10.28 -9.84
N CYS A 143 -2.56 -11.37 -9.17
CA CYS A 143 -2.87 -11.26 -7.75
C CYS A 143 -1.62 -10.73 -7.04
N GLN A 144 -1.72 -9.57 -6.38
CA GLN A 144 -0.54 -8.82 -5.95
C GLN A 144 0.29 -9.63 -4.96
N ARG A 145 1.62 -9.49 -5.03
CA ARG A 145 2.49 -10.05 -3.99
C ARG A 145 2.54 -9.10 -2.82
N LEU A 146 2.38 -9.65 -1.62
CA LEU A 146 2.57 -8.92 -0.38
C LEU A 146 4.02 -9.12 0.08
N CYS A 147 4.68 -8.00 0.35
CA CYS A 147 6.03 -7.98 0.92
C CYS A 147 5.92 -7.36 2.31
N PHE A 148 6.20 -8.15 3.35
CA PHE A 148 6.30 -7.66 4.71
C PHE A 148 7.70 -7.09 4.95
N GLY A 149 7.77 -5.83 5.38
CA GLY A 149 9.00 -5.15 5.80
C GLY A 149 9.04 -4.98 7.31
N ILE A 150 10.25 -5.09 7.85
CA ILE A 150 10.60 -5.00 9.29
C ILE A 150 10.55 -3.54 9.77
#